data_AF-A0A242CCZ3-F1
#
_entry.id   AF-A0A242CCZ3-F1
#
_cell.length_a   1.000
_cell.length_b   1.000
_cell.length_c   1.000
_cell.angle_alpha   90.00
_cell.angle_beta   90.00
_cell.angle_gamma   90.00
#
_symmetry.space_group_name_H-M   'P 1'
#
loop_
_entity.id
_entity.type
_entity.pdbx_description
1 polymer ?
#
loop_
_entity_poly.entity_id
_entity_poly.type
_entity_poly.pdbx_seq_one_letter_code
_entity_poly.pdbx_strand_id
1 'polypeptide(L)' 'MKDYLWIYILGGITSVSLLFFLVTLSRDVFLVRRLRKKKGELVFNFSLLVVSITSLALIIYLFILLKDQIKLIG' A
#
# COMPACT_ATOMS: atom_id res chain seq x y z
N MET A 1 15.01 -8.69 18.60
CA MET A 1 14.63 -7.44 17.87
C MET A 1 15.28 -7.31 16.49
N LYS A 2 16.54 -7.76 16.27
CA LYS A 2 17.15 -7.78 14.93
C LYS A 2 16.36 -8.60 13.91
N ASP A 3 15.75 -9.71 14.33
CA ASP A 3 14.96 -10.59 13.45
C ASP A 3 13.66 -9.97 12.93
N TYR A 4 13.25 -8.80 13.43
CA TYR A 4 12.03 -8.10 13.01
C TYR A 4 12.32 -6.77 12.29
N LEU A 5 13.60 -6.43 12.12
CA LEU A 5 14.03 -5.20 11.46
C LEU A 5 13.58 -5.15 9.99
N TRP A 6 13.52 -6.31 9.33
CA TRP A 6 13.02 -6.45 7.95
C TRP A 6 11.57 -5.98 7.82
N ILE A 7 10.74 -6.13 8.85
CA ILE A 7 9.32 -5.72 8.80
C ILE A 7 9.19 -4.20 8.79
N TYR A 8 10.03 -3.49 9.55
CA TYR A 8 10.07 -2.02 9.52
C TYR A 8 10.53 -1.50 8.16
N ILE A 9 11.52 -2.14 7.54
CA ILE A 9 11.99 -1.79 6.20
C ILE A 9 10.88 -2.02 5.17
N LEU A 10 10.19 -3.18 5.23
CA LEU A 10 9.06 -3.47 4.35
C LEU A 10 7.92 -2.46 4.52
N GLY A 11 7.53 -2.14 5.76
CA GLY A 11 6.52 -1.12 6.03
C GLY A 11 6.89 0.25 5.45
N GLY A 12 8.17 0.64 5.57
CA GLY A 12 8.69 1.87 4.97
C GLY A 12 8.60 1.88 3.45
N ILE A 13 9.08 0.82 2.79
CA ILE A 13 9.03 0.68 1.33
C ILE A 13 7.57 0.70 0.84
N THR A 14 6.69 -0.10 1.46
CA THR A 14 5.28 -0.16 1.07
C THR A 14 4.61 1.22 1.20
N SER A 15 4.91 1.96 2.27
CA SER A 15 4.34 3.31 2.48
C SER A 15 4.81 4.30 1.42
N VAL A 16 6.12 4.31 1.10
CA VAL A 16 6.67 5.19 0.06
C VAL A 16 6.13 4.84 -1.32
N SER A 17 6.06 3.54 -1.66
CA SER A 17 5.46 3.08 -2.91
C SER A 17 3.98 3.47 -3.02
N LEU A 18 3.21 3.39 -1.93
CA LEU A 18 1.81 3.80 -1.91
C LEU A 18 1.66 5.31 -2.13
N LEU A 19 2.50 6.13 -1.49
CA LEU A 19 2.50 7.58 -1.70
C LEU A 19 2.81 7.93 -3.17
N PHE A 20 3.83 7.30 -3.74
CA PHE A 20 4.17 7.48 -5.15
C PHE A 20 3.02 7.05 -6.08
N PHE A 21 2.37 5.93 -5.78
CA PHE A 21 1.20 5.45 -6.50
C PHE A 21 0.02 6.43 -6.41
N LEU A 22 -0.24 7.04 -5.25
CA LEU A 22 -1.30 8.04 -5.10
C LEU A 22 -1.03 9.31 -5.92
N VAL A 23 0.23 9.77 -5.96
CA VAL A 23 0.62 10.94 -6.77
C VAL A 23 0.42 10.66 -8.26
N THR A 24 0.84 9.49 -8.74
CA THR A 24 0.66 9.09 -10.14
C THR A 24 -0.82 8.89 -10.49
N LEU A 25 -1.60 8.23 -9.62
CA LEU A 25 -3.04 8.08 -9.78
C LEU A 25 -3.75 9.44 -9.86
N SER A 26 -3.41 10.40 -9.01
CA SER A 26 -3.98 11.76 -9.03
C SER A 26 -3.73 12.45 -10.37
N ARG A 27 -2.50 12.34 -10.89
CA ARG A 27 -2.14 12.86 -12.22
C ARG A 27 -2.94 12.17 -13.33
N ASP A 28 -3.11 10.86 -13.26
CA ASP A 28 -3.85 10.08 -14.25
C ASP A 28 -5.34 10.43 -14.25
N VAL A 29 -5.96 10.58 -13.08
CA VAL A 29 -7.35 11.08 -12.93
C VAL A 29 -7.51 12.43 -13.63
N PHE A 30 -6.58 13.35 -13.38
CA PHE A 30 -6.59 14.68 -13.99
C PHE A 30 -6.43 14.61 -15.51
N LEU A 31 -5.49 13.81 -16.02
CA LEU A 31 -5.24 13.65 -17.44
C LEU A 31 -6.39 12.97 -18.17
N VAL A 32 -6.98 11.91 -17.61
CA VAL A 32 -8.16 11.23 -18.18
C VAL A 32 -9.33 12.20 -18.32
N ARG A 33 -9.57 13.04 -17.29
CA ARG A 33 -10.63 14.05 -17.33
C ARG A 33 -10.34 15.15 -18.35
N ARG A 34 -9.09 15.62 -18.45
CA ARG A 34 -8.67 16.69 -19.36
C ARG A 34 -8.61 16.26 -20.82
N LEU A 35 -8.13 15.05 -21.09
CA LEU A 35 -7.87 14.54 -22.45
C LEU A 35 -8.99 13.63 -22.98
N ARG A 36 -10.07 13.43 -22.21
CA ARG A 36 -11.19 12.52 -22.53
C ARG A 36 -10.73 11.10 -22.91
N LYS A 37 -9.65 10.62 -22.28
CA LYS A 37 -9.15 9.26 -22.49
C LYS A 37 -10.14 8.22 -21.97
N LYS A 38 -10.02 6.99 -22.47
CA LYS A 38 -10.84 5.85 -22.03
C LYS A 38 -10.69 5.65 -20.53
N LYS A 39 -11.83 5.57 -19.82
CA LYS A 39 -11.87 5.41 -18.36
C LYS A 39 -11.43 4.03 -17.86
N GLY A 40 -11.23 3.06 -18.76
CA GLY A 40 -10.86 1.68 -18.40
C GLY A 40 -9.53 1.60 -17.64
N GLU A 41 -8.51 2.34 -18.08
CA GLU A 41 -7.22 2.42 -17.38
C GLU A 41 -7.38 3.00 -15.96
N LEU A 42 -8.28 3.98 -15.79
CA LEU A 42 -8.55 4.58 -14.49
C LEU A 42 -9.21 3.59 -13.53
N VAL A 43 -10.17 2.81 -14.01
CA VAL A 43 -10.83 1.76 -13.21
C VAL A 43 -9.82 0.69 -12.79
N PHE A 44 -8.92 0.29 -13.69
CA PHE A 44 -7.84 -0.64 -13.36
C PHE A 44 -6.91 -0.07 -12.28
N ASN A 45 -6.46 1.18 -12.41
CA ASN A 45 -5.62 1.83 -11.39
C ASN A 45 -6.35 1.95 -10.04
N PHE A 46 -7.65 2.25 -10.02
CA PHE A 46 -8.44 2.21 -8.78
C PHE A 46 -8.54 0.81 -8.18
N SER A 47 -8.67 -0.24 -8.98
CA SER A 47 -8.65 -1.61 -8.47
C SER A 47 -7.30 -1.97 -7.83
N LEU A 48 -6.20 -1.55 -8.44
CA LEU A 48 -4.86 -1.68 -7.87
C LEU A 48 -4.70 -0.90 -6.57
N LEU A 49 -5.36 0.26 -6.44
CA LEU A 49 -5.40 1.02 -5.19
C LEU A 49 -6.03 0.20 -4.06
N VAL A 50 -7.19 -0.41 -4.34
CA VAL A 50 -7.90 -1.25 -3.36
C VAL A 50 -7.04 -2.45 -2.94
N VAL A 51 -6.39 -3.11 -3.89
CA VAL A 51 -5.44 -4.22 -3.62
C VAL A 51 -4.25 -3.74 -2.78
N SER A 52 -3.74 -2.55 -3.05
CA SER A 52 -2.60 -1.98 -2.30
C SER A 52 -2.98 -1.64 -0.87
N ILE A 53 -4.16 -1.04 -0.65
CA ILE A 53 -4.66 -0.70 0.69
C ILE A 53 -4.95 -1.97 1.50
N THR A 54 -5.60 -2.96 0.90
CA THR A 54 -5.85 -4.25 1.56
C THR A 54 -4.56 -4.97 1.92
N SER A 55 -3.57 -4.95 1.03
CA SER A 55 -2.23 -5.50 1.32
C SER A 55 -1.57 -4.79 2.49
N LEU A 56 -1.63 -3.46 2.54
CA LEU A 56 -1.08 -2.68 3.65
C LEU A 56 -1.78 -3.01 4.97
N ALA A 57 -3.12 -3.11 4.97
CA ALA A 57 -3.89 -3.49 6.15
C ALA A 57 -3.51 -4.89 6.66
N LEU A 58 -3.30 -5.86 5.76
CA LEU A 58 -2.84 -7.20 6.11
C LEU A 58 -1.42 -7.19 6.72
N ILE A 59 -0.50 -6.41 6.16
CA ILE A 59 0.86 -6.27 6.72
C ILE A 59 0.79 -5.69 8.13
N ILE A 60 -0.02 -4.64 8.36
CA ILE A 60 -0.22 -4.06 9.68
C ILE A 60 -0.81 -5.09 10.65
N TYR A 61 -1.84 -5.82 10.23
CA TYR A 61 -2.45 -6.86 11.05
C TYR A 61 -1.47 -7.96 11.45
N LEU A 62 -0.70 -8.48 10.48
CA LEU A 62 0.32 -9.50 10.74
C LEU A 62 1.40 -8.97 11.70
N PHE A 63 1.77 -7.71 11.58
CA PHE A 63 2.75 -7.10 12.47
C PHE A 63 2.23 -6.98 13.91
N ILE A 64 0.97 -6.59 14.11
CA ILE A 64 0.34 -6.56 15.43
C ILE A 64 0.31 -7.96 16.03
N LEU A 65 -0.16 -8.95 15.26
CA LEU A 65 -0.22 -10.34 15.70
C LEU A 65 1.16 -10.85 16.12
N LEU A 66 2.18 -10.57 15.31
CA LEU A 66 3.55 -10.99 15.57
C LEU A 66 4.11 -10.31 16.83
N LYS A 67 3.83 -9.01 17.04
CA LYS A 67 4.20 -8.29 18.26
C LYS A 67 3.53 -8.91 19.49
N ASP A 68 2.25 -9.26 19.41
CA ASP A 68 1.51 -9.88 20.52
C ASP A 68 2.06 -11.27 20.85
N GLN A 69 2.41 -12.07 19.82
CA GLN A 69 3.06 -13.38 20.01
C GLN A 69 4.40 -13.27 20.72
N ILE A 70 5.26 -12.31 20.32
CA ILE A 70 6.54 -12.06 21.00
C ILE A 70 6.31 -11.69 22.47
N LYS A 71 5.30 -10.86 22.76
CA LYS A 71 4.97 -10.42 24.12
C LYS A 71 4.40 -11.55 24.99
N LEU A 72 3.75 -12.54 24.39
CA LEU A 72 3.21 -13.72 25.09
C LEU A 72 4.28 -14.80 25.36
N ILE A 73 5.28 -14.90 24.49
CA ILE A 73 6.37 -15.89 24.58
C ILE A 73 7.53 -15.39 25.47
N GLY A 74 7.64 -14.08 25.67
CA GLY A 74 8.65 -13.43 26.52
C GLY A 74 8.13 -13.05 27.90
#